data_AF-A0A519ZVF4-F1
#
_entry.id   AF-A0A519ZVF4-F1
#
_cell.length_a   1.000
_cell.length_b   1.000
_cell.length_c   1.000
_cell.angle_alpha   90.00
_cell.angle_beta   90.00
_cell.angle_gamma   90.00
#
_symmetry.space_group_name_H-M   'P 1'
#
loop_
_entity.id
_entity.type
_entity.pdbx_description
1 polymer ?
#
loop_
_entity_poly.entity_id
_entity_poly.type
_entity_poly.pdbx_seq_one_letter_code
_entity_poly.pdbx_strand_id
1 'polypeptide(L)'
;MINRRKFLKASALSASLIAVDKRSVANSLTIDAKAKAGKPIVISTWDFGVAANKDAWKVLSKGGRALDAVEQGVWVPEADESNQSVGYGGLPDRDGKVTLDACIMD
;
A
#
# COMPACT_ATOMS: atom_id res chain seq x y z
N MET A 1 -6.56 -40.99 34.72
CA MET A 1 -5.57 -41.27 35.79
C MET A 1 -4.15 -41.08 35.26
N ILE A 2 -3.36 -40.20 35.88
CA ILE A 2 -1.96 -39.94 35.51
C ILE A 2 -1.09 -40.99 36.20
N ASN A 3 -0.40 -41.83 35.43
CA ASN A 3 0.55 -42.83 35.95
C ASN A 3 1.91 -42.17 36.22
N ARG A 4 2.64 -42.62 37.26
CA ARG A 4 3.98 -42.10 37.65
C ARG A 4 4.95 -42.01 36.46
N ARG A 5 4.97 -43.03 35.60
CA ARG A 5 5.80 -43.05 34.38
C ARG A 5 5.40 -41.97 33.37
N LYS A 6 4.11 -41.65 33.24
CA LYS A 6 3.61 -40.56 32.39
C LYS A 6 3.94 -39.19 32.99
N PHE A 7 3.84 -39.05 34.31
CA PHE A 7 4.19 -37.83 35.03
C PHE A 7 5.69 -37.50 34.91
N LEU A 8 6.57 -38.49 35.08
CA LEU A 8 8.02 -38.30 34.95
C LEU A 8 8.43 -37.94 33.52
N LYS A 9 7.81 -38.57 32.51
CA LYS A 9 8.03 -38.20 31.11
C LYS A 9 7.57 -36.78 30.80
N ALA A 10 6.37 -36.41 31.25
CA ALA A 10 5.83 -35.07 31.06
C ALA A 10 6.70 -34.00 31.76
N SER A 11 7.19 -34.28 32.97
CA SER A 11 8.05 -33.37 33.73
C SER A 11 9.45 -33.20 33.12
N ALA A 12 10.03 -34.28 32.57
CA ALA A 12 11.31 -34.20 31.87
C ALA A 12 11.22 -33.41 30.56
N LEU A 13 10.11 -33.57 29.82
CA LEU A 13 9.84 -32.82 28.58
C LEU A 13 9.52 -31.33 28.82
N SER A 14 8.97 -30.97 29.98
CA SER A 14 8.70 -29.57 30.32
C SER A 14 9.87 -28.87 30.99
N ALA A 15 10.76 -29.59 31.67
CA ALA A 15 11.97 -29.00 32.27
C ALA A 15 12.92 -28.39 31.22
N SER A 16 13.02 -29.01 30.03
CA SER A 16 13.80 -28.46 28.92
C SER A 16 13.26 -27.13 28.40
N LEU A 17 11.95 -26.84 28.54
CA LEU A 17 11.35 -25.56 28.16
C LEU A 17 11.73 -24.42 29.13
N ILE A 18 12.10 -24.73 30.38
CA ILE A 18 12.57 -23.74 31.36
C ILE A 18 14.04 -23.36 31.11
N ALA A 19 14.83 -24.26 30.53
CA ALA A 19 16.21 -24.03 30.15
C ALA A 19 16.36 -23.28 28.81
N VAL A 20 15.28 -23.10 28.04
CA VAL A 20 15.29 -22.23 26.87
C VAL A 20 15.26 -20.78 27.36
N ASP A 21 16.32 -20.03 27.05
CA ASP A 21 16.39 -18.61 27.36
C ASP A 21 15.13 -17.91 26.82
N LYS A 22 14.41 -17.21 27.72
CA LYS A 22 13.19 -16.46 27.37
C LYS A 22 13.47 -15.47 26.23
N ARG A 23 14.72 -15.01 26.08
CA ARG A 23 15.18 -14.15 24.98
C ARG A 23 15.16 -14.87 23.63
N SER A 24 15.50 -16.16 23.59
CA SER A 24 15.50 -16.96 22.35
C SER A 24 14.09 -17.30 21.86
N VAL A 25 13.13 -17.49 22.78
CA VAL A 25 11.72 -17.72 22.40
C VAL A 25 11.05 -16.40 22.00
N ALA A 26 11.38 -15.30 22.65
CA ALA A 26 10.89 -13.97 22.26
C ALA A 26 11.36 -13.55 20.86
N ASN A 27 12.59 -13.91 20.46
CA ASN A 27 13.11 -13.66 19.10
C ASN A 27 12.49 -14.56 18.03
N SER A 28 11.94 -15.72 18.39
CA SER A 28 11.18 -16.59 17.48
C SER A 28 9.71 -16.14 17.34
N LEU A 29 9.21 -15.45 18.37
CA LEU A 29 7.88 -14.84 18.42
C LEU A 29 7.89 -13.36 18.05
N THR A 30 8.90 -12.89 17.31
CA THR A 30 8.69 -11.72 16.46
C THR A 30 7.69 -12.13 15.39
N ILE A 31 6.40 -12.15 15.75
CA ILE A 31 5.33 -11.90 14.80
C ILE A 31 5.81 -10.65 14.09
N ASP A 32 6.17 -10.79 12.81
CA ASP A 32 6.42 -9.68 11.92
C ASP A 32 5.18 -8.78 11.93
N ALA A 33 5.10 -7.89 12.92
CA ALA A 33 4.09 -6.85 13.02
C ALA A 33 4.32 -5.77 11.94
N LYS A 34 5.36 -5.94 11.11
CA LYS A 34 5.33 -5.48 9.73
C LYS A 34 4.59 -6.52 8.90
N ALA A 35 3.26 -6.52 9.01
CA ALA A 35 2.46 -6.87 7.83
C ALA A 35 3.08 -6.07 6.67
N LYS A 36 3.62 -6.76 5.66
CA LYS A 36 4.11 -6.13 4.43
C LYS A 36 3.06 -5.10 4.03
N ALA A 37 3.37 -3.82 4.18
CA ALA A 37 2.45 -2.76 3.79
C ALA A 37 2.13 -3.02 2.31
N GLY A 38 0.85 -3.22 1.99
CA GLY A 38 0.36 -3.51 0.64
C GLY A 38 0.71 -2.38 -0.31
N LYS A 39 1.95 -2.39 -0.80
CA LYS A 39 2.56 -1.38 -1.65
C LYS A 39 3.21 -2.10 -2.85
N PRO A 40 3.18 -1.47 -4.04
CA PRO A 40 2.65 -0.13 -4.31
C PRO A 40 1.10 -0.07 -4.33
N ILE A 41 0.55 1.11 -4.04
CA ILE A 41 -0.89 1.44 -4.10
C ILE A 41 -1.04 2.86 -4.65
N VAL A 42 -2.07 3.09 -5.48
CA VAL A 42 -2.45 4.40 -6.02
C VAL A 42 -3.95 4.59 -5.84
N ILE A 43 -4.36 5.80 -5.51
CA ILE A 43 -5.77 6.19 -5.31
C ILE A 43 -5.98 7.51 -6.03
N SER A 44 -7.12 7.63 -6.71
CA SER A 44 -7.53 8.81 -7.46
C SER A 44 -9.01 9.11 -7.16
N THR A 45 -9.42 10.35 -7.34
CA THR A 45 -10.83 10.76 -7.22
C THR A 45 -11.62 10.43 -8.48
N TRP A 46 -12.94 10.20 -8.31
CA TRP A 46 -13.93 10.01 -9.38
C TRP A 46 -13.73 8.77 -10.26
N ASP A 47 -14.59 8.63 -11.28
CA ASP A 47 -14.68 7.48 -12.17
C ASP A 47 -13.56 7.46 -13.23
N PHE A 48 -13.22 8.61 -13.82
CA PHE A 48 -12.06 8.76 -14.71
C PHE A 48 -10.73 8.41 -14.01
N GLY A 49 -10.73 8.42 -12.68
CA GLY A 49 -9.65 7.91 -11.85
C GLY A 49 -9.26 6.46 -12.14
N VAL A 50 -10.17 5.61 -12.63
CA VAL A 50 -9.84 4.23 -13.02
C VAL A 50 -8.84 4.21 -14.18
N ALA A 51 -9.02 5.09 -15.17
CA ALA A 51 -8.11 5.22 -16.30
C ALA A 51 -6.76 5.84 -15.86
N ALA A 52 -6.80 6.87 -15.01
CA ALA A 52 -5.62 7.48 -14.42
C ALA A 52 -4.77 6.47 -13.62
N ASN A 53 -5.42 5.67 -12.75
CA ASN A 53 -4.76 4.65 -11.95
C ASN A 53 -4.12 3.57 -12.83
N LYS A 54 -4.74 3.23 -13.96
CA LYS A 54 -4.17 2.27 -14.91
C LYS A 54 -2.84 2.76 -15.49
N ASP A 55 -2.71 4.06 -15.75
CA ASP A 55 -1.47 4.65 -16.25
C ASP A 55 -0.40 4.79 -15.16
N ALA A 56 -0.79 5.29 -13.99
CA ALA A 56 0.07 5.32 -12.80
C ALA A 56 0.62 3.92 -12.46
N TRP A 57 -0.19 2.87 -12.63
CA TRP A 57 0.23 1.50 -12.37
C TRP A 57 1.33 1.00 -13.31
N LYS A 58 1.45 1.54 -14.53
CA LYS A 58 2.56 1.20 -15.44
C LYS A 58 3.92 1.58 -14.86
N VAL A 59 3.96 2.64 -14.05
CA VAL A 59 5.16 3.08 -13.32
C VAL A 59 5.34 2.27 -12.06
N LEU A 60 4.30 2.19 -11.21
CA LEU A 60 4.38 1.53 -9.91
C LEU A 60 4.68 0.03 -10.02
N SER A 61 4.07 -0.67 -10.98
CA SER A 61 4.30 -2.12 -11.18
C SER A 61 5.74 -2.47 -11.56
N LYS A 62 6.51 -1.49 -12.07
CA LYS A 62 7.93 -1.64 -12.41
C LYS A 62 8.85 -1.20 -11.26
N GLY A 63 8.30 -0.83 -10.11
CA GLY A 63 9.07 -0.28 -8.99
C GLY A 63 9.53 1.16 -9.22
N GLY A 64 8.86 1.91 -10.10
CA GLY A 64 9.12 3.34 -10.31
C GLY A 64 8.75 4.20 -9.09
N ARG A 65 9.10 5.50 -9.15
CA ARG A 65 8.82 6.43 -8.05
C ARG A 65 7.33 6.74 -7.96
N ALA A 66 6.86 7.04 -6.74
CA ALA A 66 5.49 7.46 -6.50
C ALA A 66 5.16 8.78 -7.21
N LEU A 67 6.10 9.74 -7.19
CA LEU A 67 5.97 11.03 -7.87
C LEU A 67 5.71 10.85 -9.37
N ASP A 68 6.53 10.07 -10.07
CA ASP A 68 6.39 9.81 -11.50
C ASP A 68 5.06 9.11 -11.82
N ALA A 69 4.58 8.24 -10.92
CA ALA A 69 3.32 7.53 -11.12
C ALA A 69 2.10 8.46 -11.02
N VAL A 70 2.08 9.37 -10.04
CA VAL A 70 0.95 10.31 -9.89
C VAL A 70 0.95 11.34 -11.00
N GLU A 71 2.11 11.81 -11.45
CA GLU A 71 2.24 12.73 -12.59
C GLU A 71 1.71 12.10 -13.88
N GLN A 72 2.16 10.90 -14.24
CA GLN A 72 1.65 10.21 -15.44
C GLN A 72 0.17 9.85 -15.34
N GLY A 73 -0.31 9.51 -14.14
CA GLY A 73 -1.73 9.21 -13.93
C GLY A 73 -2.64 10.38 -14.26
N VAL A 74 -2.30 11.60 -13.84
CA VAL A 74 -3.15 12.79 -14.02
C VAL A 74 -3.15 13.34 -15.45
N TRP A 75 -2.14 13.02 -16.27
CA TRP A 75 -2.14 13.37 -17.70
C TRP A 75 -3.32 12.76 -18.46
N VAL A 76 -3.83 11.62 -17.99
CA VAL A 76 -4.97 10.93 -18.63
C VAL A 76 -6.23 11.81 -18.64
N PRO A 77 -6.77 12.25 -17.49
CA PRO A 77 -7.92 13.15 -17.49
C PRO A 77 -7.60 14.55 -18.03
N GLU A 78 -6.35 15.03 -17.97
CA GLU A 78 -5.98 16.34 -18.53
C GLU A 78 -6.00 16.37 -20.06
N ALA A 79 -5.73 15.24 -20.72
CA ALA A 79 -5.71 15.14 -22.19
C ALA A 79 -7.05 14.71 -22.80
N ASP A 80 -8.03 14.35 -21.96
CA ASP A 80 -9.35 13.89 -22.39
C ASP A 80 -10.29 15.07 -22.67
N GLU A 81 -10.50 15.41 -23.94
CA GLU A 81 -11.42 16.47 -24.38
C GLU A 81 -12.86 16.32 -23.88
N SER A 82 -13.28 15.09 -23.56
CA SER A 82 -14.62 14.84 -23.02
C SER A 82 -14.73 15.14 -21.52
N ASN A 83 -13.60 15.26 -20.81
CA ASN A 83 -13.55 15.65 -19.42
C ASN A 83 -13.63 17.18 -19.30
N GLN A 84 -14.76 17.63 -18.75
CA GLN A 84 -15.06 19.06 -18.63
C GLN A 84 -14.55 19.68 -17.31
N SER A 85 -13.89 18.90 -16.47
CA SER A 85 -13.47 19.31 -15.12
C SER A 85 -11.95 19.37 -14.90
N VAL A 86 -11.16 18.79 -15.81
CA VAL A 86 -9.70 18.68 -15.67
C VAL A 86 -9.04 18.95 -17.01
N GLY A 87 -8.10 19.89 -17.05
CA GLY A 87 -7.25 20.12 -18.22
C GLY A 87 -7.99 20.54 -19.49
N TYR A 88 -7.65 19.89 -20.59
CA TYR A 88 -8.15 20.21 -21.92
C TYR A 88 -9.59 19.72 -22.09
N GLY A 89 -10.48 20.61 -22.54
CA GLY A 89 -11.94 20.38 -22.52
C GLY A 89 -12.63 20.97 -21.27
N GLY A 90 -11.85 21.48 -20.30
CA GLY A 90 -12.34 22.17 -19.12
C GLY A 90 -13.28 23.35 -19.45
N LEU A 91 -14.36 23.48 -18.68
CA LEU A 91 -15.29 24.59 -18.85
C LEU A 91 -14.60 25.92 -18.55
N PRO A 92 -14.82 26.96 -19.37
CA PRO A 92 -14.19 28.26 -19.16
C PRO A 92 -14.79 29.01 -17.98
N ASP A 93 -14.07 30.02 -17.50
CA ASP A 93 -14.58 31.02 -16.58
C ASP A 93 -15.65 31.93 -17.24
N ARG A 94 -16.20 32.88 -16.46
CA ARG A 94 -17.23 33.81 -16.92
C ARG A 94 -16.81 34.68 -18.11
N ASP A 95 -15.52 34.86 -18.32
CA ASP A 95 -14.94 35.67 -19.39
C ASP A 95 -14.57 34.79 -20.61
N GLY A 96 -14.95 33.50 -20.59
CA GLY A 96 -14.72 32.56 -21.68
C GLY A 96 -13.29 32.00 -21.72
N LYS A 97 -12.52 32.12 -20.63
CA LYS A 97 -11.14 31.65 -20.57
C LYS A 97 -11.03 30.36 -19.77
N VAL A 98 -10.38 29.36 -20.35
CA VAL A 98 -10.00 28.16 -19.60
C VAL A 98 -8.75 28.50 -18.80
N THR A 99 -8.86 28.41 -17.47
CA THR A 99 -7.77 28.62 -16.52
C THR A 99 -7.65 27.38 -15.65
N LEU A 100 -6.41 26.94 -15.38
CA LEU A 100 -6.13 25.65 -14.77
C LEU A 100 -5.24 25.83 -13.54
N ASP A 101 -5.51 25.04 -12.51
CA ASP A 101 -4.77 25.01 -11.26
C ASP A 101 -4.21 23.60 -11.00
N ALA A 102 -2.94 23.50 -10.63
CA ALA A 102 -2.30 22.23 -10.29
C ALA A 102 -1.18 22.41 -9.25
N CYS A 103 -0.93 21.38 -8.44
CA CYS A 103 0.22 21.29 -7.54
C CYS A 103 0.68 19.83 -7.40
N ILE A 104 1.94 19.63 -7.01
CA ILE A 104 2.55 18.30 -6.83
C ILE A 104 3.50 18.31 -5.63
N MET A 105 3.69 17.16 -4.97
CA MET A 105 4.53 17.00 -3.77
C MET A 105 5.16 15.59 -3.73
N ASP A 106 6.40 15.48 -3.24
CA ASP A 106 7.17 14.24 -3.01
C ASP A 106 7.73 14.21 -1.57
#